data_AF-A0A3M2TCE8-F1
#
_entry.id   AF-A0A3M2TCE8-F1
#
_cell.length_a   1.000
_cell.length_b   1.000
_cell.length_c   1.000
_cell.angle_alpha   90.00
_cell.angle_beta   90.00
_cell.angle_gamma   90.00
#
_symmetry.space_group_name_H-M   'P 1'
#
loop_
_entity.id
_entity.type
_entity.pdbx_description
1 polymer ?
#
loop_
_entity_poly.entity_id
_entity_poly.type
_entity_poly.pdbx_seq_one_letter_code
_entity_poly.pdbx_strand_id
1 'polypeptide(L)'
;MDLLFVLEEPRLHGPEVIRPRLEEVIVDITKPREPWYLEINPVGLQQQQLSDSILKLLTVNRKASSPALSYNGTNIIEFATIAQLIADAHPSHLLPPCSPADNAVVPNVFAGVMAPSEEERDAFAEKMVDGIATEVEPLLLSGKGPFYGGSEQLILAEVQCGPFIIRMLALSNSEHGLFSTKLPELLEKVPKFKRWARPWSVMIV
;
A
#
# COMPACT_ATOMS: atom_id res chain seq x y z
N MET A 1 -13.92 -0.07 7.28
CA MET A 1 -13.49 -1.46 7.52
C MET A 1 -11.98 -1.56 7.47
N ASP A 2 -11.34 -0.95 8.45
CA ASP A 2 -9.89 -0.98 8.62
C ASP A 2 -9.42 -2.37 9.04
N LEU A 3 -8.18 -2.74 8.71
CA LEU A 3 -7.52 -3.91 9.28
C LEU A 3 -6.50 -3.45 10.31
N LEU A 4 -6.71 -3.84 11.56
CA LEU A 4 -5.65 -3.92 12.54
C LEU A 4 -5.15 -5.38 12.58
N PHE A 5 -3.84 -5.56 12.44
CA PHE A 5 -3.18 -6.85 12.58
C PHE A 5 -2.48 -6.90 13.94
N VAL A 6 -3.12 -7.44 14.96
CA VAL A 6 -2.45 -7.69 16.23
C VAL A 6 -1.67 -9.00 16.08
N LEU A 7 -0.33 -8.93 16.08
CA LEU A 7 0.48 -10.12 16.25
C LEU A 7 0.70 -10.33 17.75
N GLU A 8 0.13 -11.39 18.29
CA GLU A 8 0.55 -11.88 19.60
C GLU A 8 1.84 -12.71 19.46
N GLU A 9 2.72 -12.57 20.46
CA GLU A 9 4.09 -13.08 20.49
C GLU A 9 4.34 -14.40 19.72
N PRO A 10 5.29 -14.45 18.78
CA PRO A 10 5.93 -15.72 18.46
C PRO A 10 6.80 -16.09 19.68
N ARG A 11 6.46 -17.17 20.38
CA ARG A 11 7.32 -17.72 21.44
C ARG A 11 8.64 -18.19 20.82
N LEU A 12 9.66 -17.34 20.82
CA LEU A 12 10.98 -17.58 20.20
C LEU A 12 11.84 -18.61 20.97
N HIS A 13 11.29 -19.79 21.27
CA HIS A 13 12.03 -20.90 21.85
C HIS A 13 11.80 -22.17 21.02
N GLY A 14 12.51 -22.29 19.90
CA GLY A 14 12.60 -23.54 19.15
C GLY A 14 12.87 -23.36 17.65
N PRO A 15 13.29 -24.42 16.95
CA PRO A 15 13.52 -24.43 15.50
C PRO A 15 12.23 -24.49 14.66
N GLU A 16 11.05 -24.42 15.28
CA GLU A 16 9.79 -24.35 14.56
C GLU A 16 9.53 -22.92 14.07
N VAL A 17 9.27 -22.79 12.76
CA VAL A 17 8.74 -21.57 12.17
C VAL A 17 7.34 -21.35 12.74
N ILE A 18 7.25 -20.69 13.90
CA ILE A 18 5.98 -20.24 14.45
C ILE A 18 5.48 -19.15 13.51
N ARG A 19 4.50 -19.49 12.66
CA ARG A 19 3.73 -18.46 11.94
C ARG A 19 3.13 -17.55 13.02
N PRO A 20 3.40 -16.23 13.01
CA PRO A 20 2.83 -15.36 14.01
C PRO A 20 1.30 -15.45 13.90
N ARG A 21 0.62 -15.57 15.05
CA ARG A 21 -0.85 -15.56 15.07
C ARG A 21 -1.30 -14.15 14.72
N LEU A 22 -2.12 -14.07 13.69
CA LEU A 22 -2.69 -12.83 13.21
C LEU A 22 -4.12 -12.73 13.74
N GLU A 23 -4.37 -11.78 14.63
CA GLU A 23 -5.74 -11.40 14.96
C GLU A 23 -6.14 -10.21 14.07
N GLU A 24 -7.16 -10.42 13.26
CA GLU A 24 -7.76 -9.36 12.44
C GLU A 24 -8.87 -8.69 13.25
N VAL A 25 -8.68 -7.42 13.59
CA VAL A 25 -9.71 -6.60 14.23
C VAL A 25 -10.19 -5.55 13.23
N ILE A 26 -11.51 -5.55 12.96
CA ILE A 26 -12.13 -4.64 12.00
C ILE A 26 -12.60 -3.38 12.74
N VAL A 27 -12.07 -2.22 12.34
CA VAL A 27 -12.51 -0.91 12.88
C VAL A 27 -13.44 -0.19 11.91
N ASP A 28 -14.56 0.31 12.45
CA ASP A 28 -15.57 1.07 11.72
C ASP A 28 -15.14 2.54 11.60
N ILE A 29 -14.66 2.90 10.42
CA ILE A 29 -14.23 4.26 10.08
C ILE A 29 -15.37 5.27 9.97
N THR A 30 -16.63 4.86 10.10
CA THR A 30 -17.75 5.81 10.08
C THR A 30 -18.14 6.27 11.48
N LYS A 31 -17.46 5.74 12.52
CA LYS A 31 -17.72 6.04 13.93
C LYS A 31 -16.48 6.61 14.61
N PRO A 32 -16.66 7.39 15.70
CA PRO A 32 -15.55 7.78 16.58
C PRO A 32 -14.71 6.58 16.98
N ARG A 33 -13.40 6.76 17.11
CA ARG A 33 -12.49 5.68 17.49
C ARG A 33 -12.74 5.27 18.94
N GLU A 34 -12.79 3.96 19.16
CA GLU A 34 -12.88 3.36 20.49
C GLU A 34 -11.63 3.72 21.32
N PRO A 35 -11.73 3.92 22.65
CA PRO A 35 -10.59 4.31 23.48
C PRO A 35 -9.38 3.38 23.38
N TRP A 36 -9.60 2.06 23.36
CA TRP A 36 -8.54 1.06 23.25
C TRP A 36 -7.73 1.19 21.96
N TYR A 37 -8.36 1.62 20.86
CA TYR A 37 -7.67 1.80 19.59
C TYR A 37 -6.74 3.00 19.64
N LEU A 38 -7.12 4.07 20.35
CA LEU A 38 -6.32 5.27 20.51
C LEU A 38 -5.09 5.06 21.43
N GLU A 39 -5.16 4.10 22.36
CA GLU A 39 -3.99 3.68 23.15
C GLU A 39 -2.91 3.01 22.28
N ILE A 40 -3.32 2.33 21.20
CA ILE A 40 -2.43 1.66 20.25
C ILE A 40 -1.98 2.62 19.13
N ASN A 41 -2.91 3.40 18.58
CA ASN A 41 -2.69 4.35 17.50
C ASN A 41 -3.23 5.74 17.87
N PRO A 42 -2.43 6.55 18.59
CA PRO A 42 -2.87 7.85 19.09
C PRO A 42 -3.05 8.90 17.97
N VAL A 43 -2.58 8.61 16.74
CA VAL A 43 -2.65 9.51 15.56
C VAL A 43 -3.92 9.26 14.73
N GLY A 44 -4.83 8.39 15.18
CA GLY A 44 -6.06 8.03 14.46
C GLY A 44 -6.69 9.25 13.78
N LEU A 45 -6.71 9.25 12.44
CA LEU A 45 -7.15 10.37 11.60
C LEU A 45 -8.36 11.06 12.22
N GLN A 46 -8.20 12.32 12.66
CA GLN A 46 -9.29 13.13 13.18
C GLN A 46 -10.34 13.28 12.07
N GLN A 47 -11.45 12.56 12.19
CA GLN A 47 -12.45 12.41 11.12
C GLN A 47 -13.37 13.62 10.94
N GLN A 48 -13.09 14.75 11.59
CA GLN A 48 -14.09 15.81 11.69
C GLN A 48 -14.29 16.63 10.40
N GLN A 49 -13.50 16.45 9.33
CA GLN A 49 -13.66 17.20 8.07
C GLN A 49 -13.24 16.40 6.82
N LEU A 50 -13.84 15.23 6.58
CA LEU A 50 -13.56 14.46 5.37
C LEU A 50 -14.37 15.00 4.18
N SER A 51 -13.71 15.31 3.06
CA SER A 51 -14.37 15.75 1.82
C SER A 51 -15.18 14.61 1.17
N ASP A 52 -16.10 14.94 0.26
CA ASP A 52 -16.90 13.93 -0.48
C ASP A 52 -16.02 12.93 -1.23
N SER A 53 -14.87 13.37 -1.76
CA SER A 53 -13.86 12.48 -2.37
C SER A 53 -13.27 11.50 -1.36
N ILE A 54 -13.03 11.92 -0.11
CA ILE A 54 -12.60 11.01 0.95
C ILE A 54 -13.74 10.06 1.32
N LEU A 55 -14.97 10.52 1.50
CA LEU A 55 -16.10 9.63 1.81
C LEU A 55 -16.32 8.57 0.71
N LYS A 56 -16.17 8.96 -0.55
CA LYS A 56 -16.24 8.04 -1.70
C LYS A 56 -15.03 7.09 -1.72
N LEU A 57 -13.82 7.57 -1.42
CA LEU A 57 -12.63 6.73 -1.22
C LEU A 57 -12.84 5.73 -0.09
N LEU A 58 -13.40 6.11 1.05
CA LEU A 58 -13.65 5.24 2.20
C LEU A 58 -14.75 4.19 1.92
N THR A 59 -15.68 4.51 1.03
CA THR A 59 -16.73 3.58 0.59
C THR A 59 -16.16 2.47 -0.31
N VAL A 60 -15.23 2.83 -1.21
CA VAL A 60 -14.56 1.90 -2.13
C VAL A 60 -13.40 1.17 -1.44
N ASN A 61 -12.51 1.92 -0.80
CA ASN A 61 -11.43 1.40 0.03
C ASN A 61 -11.93 1.28 1.48
N ARG A 62 -12.69 0.21 1.75
CA ARG A 62 -13.19 -0.01 3.10
C ARG A 62 -12.04 -0.10 4.11
N LYS A 63 -10.77 -0.35 3.74
CA LYS A 63 -9.60 -0.54 4.62
C LYS A 63 -8.67 0.70 4.63
N ALA A 64 -8.88 1.61 5.58
CA ALA A 64 -8.16 2.87 5.76
C ALA A 64 -7.65 3.08 7.21
N SER A 65 -6.80 2.18 7.71
CA SER A 65 -5.88 2.48 8.80
C SER A 65 -4.49 1.91 8.52
N SER A 66 -3.48 2.55 9.11
CA SER A 66 -2.14 1.97 9.20
C SER A 66 -2.19 0.77 10.16
N PRO A 67 -1.57 -0.37 9.80
CA PRO A 67 -1.44 -1.49 10.72
C PRO A 67 -0.63 -1.08 11.94
N ALA A 68 -0.92 -1.70 13.08
CA ALA A 68 -0.13 -1.57 14.31
C ALA A 68 0.19 -2.96 14.85
N LEU A 69 1.41 -3.13 15.34
CA LEU A 69 1.99 -4.36 15.86
C LEU A 69 2.35 -4.16 17.32
N SER A 70 1.86 -5.01 18.22
CA SER A 70 2.41 -5.09 19.58
C SER A 70 3.57 -6.08 19.60
N TYR A 71 4.78 -5.61 19.94
CA TYR A 71 5.99 -6.42 19.95
C TYR A 71 6.86 -6.06 21.16
N ASN A 72 7.16 -7.04 22.02
CA ASN A 72 7.94 -6.85 23.25
C ASN A 72 7.44 -5.70 24.14
N GLY A 73 6.12 -5.61 24.34
CA GLY A 73 5.48 -4.56 25.14
C GLY A 73 5.52 -3.16 24.49
N THR A 74 5.96 -3.05 23.24
CA THR A 74 6.00 -1.80 22.47
C THR A 74 5.02 -1.88 21.30
N ASN A 75 4.24 -0.82 21.10
CA ASN A 75 3.38 -0.69 19.93
C ASN A 75 4.18 -0.05 18.79
N ILE A 76 4.33 -0.78 17.70
CA ILE A 76 4.95 -0.32 16.46
C ILE A 76 3.81 0.03 15.51
N ILE A 77 3.76 1.29 15.13
CA ILE A 77 2.90 1.80 14.07
C ILE A 77 3.76 2.05 12.83
N GLU A 78 3.15 2.06 11.64
CA GLU A 78 3.76 2.16 10.30
C GLU A 78 3.98 0.82 9.57
N PHE A 79 3.30 0.68 8.44
CA PHE A 79 3.32 -0.54 7.62
C PHE A 79 4.72 -0.93 7.14
N ALA A 80 5.49 0.02 6.60
CA ALA A 80 6.81 -0.27 6.06
C ALA A 80 7.78 -0.78 7.14
N THR A 81 7.74 -0.16 8.32
CA THR A 81 8.54 -0.56 9.49
C THR A 81 8.13 -1.94 10.00
N ILE A 82 6.83 -2.20 10.14
CA ILE A 82 6.32 -3.52 10.54
C ILE A 82 6.74 -4.60 9.54
N ALA A 83 6.57 -4.36 8.24
CA ALA A 83 6.94 -5.31 7.19
C ALA A 83 8.45 -5.62 7.19
N GLN A 84 9.29 -4.58 7.33
CA GLN A 84 10.74 -4.75 7.43
C GLN A 84 11.11 -5.54 8.70
N LEU A 85 10.56 -5.18 9.86
CA LEU A 85 10.83 -5.87 11.12
C LEU A 85 10.48 -7.36 11.02
N ILE A 86 9.33 -7.70 10.44
CA ILE A 86 8.91 -9.10 10.27
C ILE A 86 9.87 -9.83 9.31
N ALA A 87 10.26 -9.20 8.21
CA ALA A 87 11.21 -9.79 7.25
C ALA A 87 12.60 -10.05 7.89
N ASP A 88 13.06 -9.13 8.75
CA ASP A 88 14.34 -9.25 9.45
C ASP A 88 14.28 -10.29 10.58
N ALA A 89 13.18 -10.34 11.33
CA ALA A 89 12.96 -11.31 12.41
C ALA A 89 12.73 -12.74 11.89
N HIS A 90 12.25 -12.89 10.65
CA HIS A 90 11.94 -14.16 10.01
C HIS A 90 12.63 -14.27 8.64
N PRO A 91 13.92 -14.68 8.61
CA PRO A 91 14.68 -14.80 7.37
C PRO A 91 13.94 -15.61 6.30
N SER A 92 13.73 -14.99 5.15
CA SER A 92 12.96 -15.57 4.03
C SER A 92 13.41 -14.98 2.69
N HIS A 93 12.75 -15.40 1.60
CA HIS A 93 12.98 -14.90 0.25
C HIS A 93 12.55 -13.43 0.05
N LEU A 94 11.94 -12.79 1.05
CA LEU A 94 11.47 -11.42 0.95
C LEU A 94 12.61 -10.39 0.86
N LEU A 95 13.83 -10.72 1.26
CA LEU A 95 14.98 -9.83 1.09
C LEU A 95 15.64 -10.07 -0.28
N PRO A 96 16.18 -9.02 -0.95
CA PRO A 96 16.61 -7.73 -0.42
C PRO A 96 15.50 -6.66 -0.27
N PRO A 97 15.72 -5.62 0.56
CA PRO A 97 14.79 -4.49 0.68
C PRO A 97 14.73 -3.68 -0.61
N CYS A 98 13.61 -2.96 -0.80
CA CYS A 98 13.46 -2.02 -1.89
C CYS A 98 14.40 -0.82 -1.66
N SER A 99 15.09 -0.35 -2.70
CA SER A 99 15.76 0.95 -2.65
C SER A 99 14.70 2.06 -2.52
N PRO A 100 14.98 3.19 -1.84
CA PRO A 100 14.04 4.30 -1.82
C PRO A 100 13.83 4.78 -3.26
N ALA A 101 12.65 4.54 -3.83
CA ALA A 101 12.18 5.34 -4.95
C ALA A 101 11.77 6.68 -4.33
N ASP A 102 12.34 7.77 -4.83
CA ASP A 102 12.10 9.11 -4.29
C ASP A 102 10.60 9.47 -4.28
N ASN A 103 10.28 10.52 -3.51
CA ASN A 103 8.96 11.05 -3.18
C ASN A 103 8.08 11.50 -4.38
N ALA A 104 8.35 11.06 -5.62
CA ALA A 104 7.67 11.49 -6.83
C ALA A 104 6.38 10.72 -7.15
N VAL A 105 6.23 9.46 -6.71
CA VAL A 105 5.09 8.61 -7.12
C VAL A 105 3.92 8.75 -6.14
N VAL A 106 4.13 8.39 -4.87
CA VAL A 106 3.06 8.28 -3.87
C VAL A 106 2.33 9.61 -3.60
N PRO A 107 3.01 10.76 -3.45
CA PRO A 107 2.31 12.04 -3.23
C PRO A 107 1.38 12.44 -4.38
N ASN A 108 1.74 12.14 -5.64
CA ASN A 108 0.89 12.44 -6.79
C ASN A 108 -0.34 11.50 -6.85
N VAL A 109 -0.23 10.25 -6.39
CA VAL A 109 -1.41 9.37 -6.23
C VAL A 109 -2.38 9.99 -5.21
N PHE A 110 -1.89 10.38 -4.03
CA PHE A 110 -2.75 11.00 -3.01
C PHE A 110 -3.35 12.32 -3.48
N ALA A 111 -2.55 13.19 -4.10
CA ALA A 111 -3.02 14.46 -4.61
C ALA A 111 -4.10 14.28 -5.68
N GLY A 112 -3.92 13.33 -6.61
CA GLY A 112 -4.95 13.04 -7.62
C GLY A 112 -6.22 12.44 -7.02
N VAL A 113 -6.13 11.55 -6.03
CA VAL A 113 -7.34 11.03 -5.36
C VAL A 113 -8.12 12.15 -4.64
N MET A 114 -7.39 13.11 -4.08
CA MET A 114 -7.95 14.27 -3.39
C MET A 114 -8.39 15.40 -4.33
N ALA A 115 -8.08 15.30 -5.62
CA ALA A 115 -8.34 16.36 -6.57
C ALA A 115 -9.86 16.60 -6.76
N PRO A 116 -10.28 17.89 -6.80
CA PRO A 116 -11.69 18.27 -6.88
C PRO A 116 -12.27 18.11 -8.30
N SER A 117 -11.43 17.97 -9.33
CA SER A 117 -11.82 17.93 -10.75
C SER A 117 -11.16 16.76 -11.50
N GLU A 118 -11.75 16.37 -12.63
CA GLU A 118 -11.19 15.34 -13.51
C GLU A 118 -9.89 15.83 -14.16
N GLU A 119 -9.84 17.11 -14.54
CA GLU A 119 -8.67 17.74 -15.13
C GLU A 119 -7.48 17.72 -14.17
N GLU A 120 -7.69 17.98 -12.88
CA GLU A 120 -6.63 17.87 -11.87
C GLU A 120 -6.23 16.41 -11.61
N ARG A 121 -7.19 15.47 -11.62
CA ARG A 121 -6.88 14.03 -11.52
C ARG A 121 -5.95 13.59 -12.64
N ASP A 122 -6.24 14.01 -13.87
CA ASP A 122 -5.42 13.72 -15.04
C ASP A 122 -4.02 14.33 -14.91
N ALA A 123 -3.93 15.60 -14.50
CA ALA A 123 -2.65 16.26 -14.31
C ALA A 123 -1.77 15.57 -13.24
N PHE A 124 -2.37 15.09 -12.15
CA PHE A 124 -1.63 14.32 -11.14
C PHE A 124 -1.27 12.91 -11.61
N ALA A 125 -2.11 12.26 -12.42
CA ALA A 125 -1.79 10.98 -13.02
C ALA A 125 -0.62 11.07 -14.00
N GLU A 126 -0.55 12.14 -14.81
CA GLU A 126 0.58 12.42 -15.69
C GLU A 126 1.88 12.60 -14.89
N LYS A 127 1.88 13.47 -13.86
CA LYS A 127 3.04 13.68 -12.98
C LYS A 127 3.50 12.40 -12.29
N MET A 128 2.55 11.57 -11.86
CA MET A 128 2.85 10.28 -11.24
C MET A 128 3.53 9.34 -12.23
N VAL A 129 3.03 9.24 -13.47
CA VAL A 129 3.64 8.42 -14.53
C VAL A 129 5.01 8.94 -14.95
N ASP A 130 5.21 10.26 -15.00
CA ASP A 130 6.53 10.86 -15.25
C ASP A 130 7.52 10.52 -14.12
N GLY A 131 7.06 10.53 -12.88
CA GLY A 131 7.82 10.06 -11.72
C GLY A 131 8.17 8.57 -11.82
N ILE A 132 7.22 7.71 -12.22
CA ILE A 132 7.49 6.28 -12.47
C ILE A 132 8.54 6.12 -13.57
N ALA A 133 8.40 6.84 -14.69
CA ALA A 133 9.31 6.75 -15.82
C ALA A 133 10.76 7.13 -15.44
N THR A 134 10.89 8.10 -14.54
CA THR A 134 12.19 8.61 -14.10
C THR A 134 12.83 7.70 -13.03
N GLU A 135 12.06 7.33 -12.00
CA GLU A 135 12.62 6.73 -10.78
C GLU A 135 12.44 5.20 -10.71
N VAL A 136 11.35 4.66 -11.27
CA VAL A 136 10.97 3.26 -11.06
C VAL A 136 11.26 2.41 -12.29
N GLU A 137 10.88 2.88 -13.48
CA GLU A 137 11.04 2.19 -14.75
C GLU A 137 12.50 1.75 -15.02
N PRO A 138 13.56 2.51 -14.65
CA PRO A 138 14.95 2.06 -14.79
C PRO A 138 15.33 0.91 -13.85
N LEU A 139 14.71 0.85 -12.65
CA LEU A 139 14.98 -0.15 -11.62
C LEU A 139 14.30 -1.50 -11.89
N LEU A 140 13.27 -1.51 -12.73
CA LEU A 140 12.58 -2.72 -13.16
C LEU A 140 13.43 -3.47 -14.18
N LEU A 141 14.48 -4.11 -13.68
CA LEU A 141 15.41 -4.91 -14.47
C LEU A 141 14.68 -6.04 -15.21
N SER A 142 15.24 -6.42 -16.34
CA SER A 142 14.83 -7.64 -17.03
C SER A 142 15.46 -8.83 -16.29
N GLY A 143 14.63 -9.72 -15.75
CA GLY A 143 15.08 -11.01 -15.21
C GLY A 143 14.10 -12.12 -15.56
N LYS A 144 14.19 -13.25 -14.86
CA LYS A 144 13.46 -14.48 -15.20
C LYS A 144 11.98 -14.41 -14.84
N GLY A 145 11.64 -13.69 -13.78
CA GLY A 145 10.28 -13.63 -13.26
C GLY A 145 9.63 -12.24 -13.34
N PRO A 146 8.34 -12.16 -12.95
CA PRO A 146 7.54 -10.95 -13.11
C PRO A 146 7.74 -9.91 -12.00
N PHE A 147 8.54 -10.20 -10.97
CA PHE A 147 8.71 -9.36 -9.77
C PHE A 147 9.92 -8.43 -9.87
N TYR A 148 10.06 -7.53 -8.89
CA TYR A 148 11.08 -6.49 -8.82
C TYR A 148 12.47 -7.08 -8.96
N GLY A 149 13.35 -6.35 -9.66
CA GLY A 149 14.68 -6.84 -10.02
C GLY A 149 14.69 -8.09 -10.92
N GLY A 150 13.53 -8.53 -11.43
CA GLY A 150 13.39 -9.73 -12.24
C GLY A 150 13.30 -11.04 -11.45
N SER A 151 12.92 -10.96 -10.16
CA SER A 151 12.73 -12.11 -9.28
C SER A 151 11.60 -13.04 -9.76
N GLU A 152 11.78 -14.34 -9.55
CA GLU A 152 10.77 -15.39 -9.79
C GLU A 152 9.73 -15.47 -8.66
N GLN A 153 10.04 -14.91 -7.49
CA GLN A 153 9.16 -14.87 -6.32
C GLN A 153 8.91 -13.42 -5.88
N LEU A 154 7.77 -13.21 -5.22
CA LEU A 154 7.42 -11.93 -4.62
C LEU A 154 8.45 -11.58 -3.53
N ILE A 155 8.96 -10.36 -3.50
CA ILE A 155 9.91 -9.90 -2.49
C ILE A 155 9.34 -8.74 -1.67
N LEU A 156 10.11 -8.20 -0.72
CA LEU A 156 9.67 -7.13 0.17
C LEU A 156 9.25 -5.87 -0.60
N ALA A 157 9.83 -5.62 -1.79
CA ALA A 157 9.40 -4.53 -2.67
C ALA A 157 7.91 -4.64 -3.04
N GLU A 158 7.44 -5.82 -3.44
CA GLU A 158 6.03 -6.06 -3.70
C GLU A 158 5.16 -5.98 -2.45
N VAL A 159 5.65 -6.46 -1.31
CA VAL A 159 4.92 -6.33 -0.03
C VAL A 159 4.69 -4.85 0.27
N GLN A 160 5.71 -4.02 0.12
CA GLN A 160 5.65 -2.60 0.44
C GLN A 160 4.85 -1.78 -0.59
N CYS A 161 4.97 -2.08 -1.89
CA CYS A 161 4.38 -1.28 -2.96
C CYS A 161 3.04 -1.82 -3.49
N GLY A 162 2.82 -3.14 -3.44
CA GLY A 162 1.66 -3.82 -4.03
C GLY A 162 0.31 -3.22 -3.61
N PRO A 163 0.05 -2.95 -2.31
CA PRO A 163 -1.20 -2.34 -1.87
C PRO A 163 -1.47 -0.95 -2.47
N PHE A 164 -0.43 -0.17 -2.80
CA PHE A 164 -0.58 1.13 -3.46
C PHE A 164 -0.90 0.95 -4.95
N ILE A 165 -0.23 0.01 -5.62
CA ILE A 165 -0.48 -0.31 -7.03
C ILE A 165 -1.92 -0.79 -7.22
N ILE A 166 -2.41 -1.70 -6.37
CA ILE A 166 -3.79 -2.19 -6.42
C ILE A 166 -4.77 -1.01 -6.31
N ARG A 167 -4.59 -0.13 -5.33
CA ARG A 167 -5.49 1.02 -5.12
C ARG A 167 -5.44 2.00 -6.27
N MET A 168 -4.25 2.36 -6.75
CA MET A 168 -4.10 3.25 -7.89
C MET A 168 -4.87 2.72 -9.12
N LEU A 169 -4.70 1.43 -9.44
CA LEU A 169 -5.40 0.79 -10.56
C LEU A 169 -6.92 0.71 -10.32
N ALA A 170 -7.35 0.33 -9.11
CA ALA A 170 -8.77 0.22 -8.79
C ALA A 170 -9.47 1.59 -8.83
N LEU A 171 -8.86 2.63 -8.26
CA LEU A 171 -9.44 3.98 -8.21
C LEU A 171 -9.50 4.65 -9.59
N SER A 172 -8.68 4.20 -10.53
CA SER A 172 -8.68 4.64 -11.93
C SER A 172 -9.76 3.96 -12.78
N ASN A 173 -10.48 2.97 -12.24
CA ASN A 173 -11.63 2.39 -12.92
C ASN A 173 -12.69 3.49 -13.14
N SER A 174 -13.21 3.58 -14.36
CA SER A 174 -14.25 4.54 -14.74
C SER A 174 -15.54 4.40 -13.93
N GLU A 175 -15.83 3.22 -13.38
CA GLU A 175 -16.95 3.01 -12.45
C GLU A 175 -16.81 3.81 -11.15
N HIS A 176 -15.58 4.06 -10.70
CA HIS A 176 -15.31 4.79 -9.47
C HIS A 176 -14.95 6.25 -9.76
N GLY A 177 -14.15 6.51 -10.79
CA GLY A 177 -13.69 7.85 -11.18
C GLY A 177 -12.98 8.59 -10.04
N LEU A 178 -12.30 7.87 -9.15
CA LEU A 178 -11.64 8.41 -7.96
C LEU A 178 -10.17 8.80 -8.22
N PHE A 179 -9.63 8.37 -9.35
CA PHE A 179 -8.37 8.81 -9.92
C PHE A 179 -8.56 8.92 -11.46
N SER A 180 -7.53 9.35 -12.19
CA SER A 180 -7.63 9.51 -13.65
C SER A 180 -8.01 8.20 -14.34
N THR A 181 -9.08 8.23 -15.13
CA THR A 181 -9.53 7.09 -15.94
C THR A 181 -8.62 6.81 -17.14
N LYS A 182 -7.73 7.76 -17.46
CA LYS A 182 -6.71 7.68 -18.52
C LYS A 182 -5.46 6.91 -18.11
N LEU A 183 -5.40 6.42 -16.86
CA LEU A 183 -4.24 5.71 -16.36
C LEU A 183 -3.83 4.51 -17.24
N PRO A 184 -4.75 3.66 -17.76
CA PRO A 184 -4.37 2.54 -18.63
C PRO A 184 -3.56 2.96 -19.87
N GLU A 185 -3.94 4.08 -20.52
CA GLU A 185 -3.20 4.65 -21.65
C GLU A 185 -1.88 5.30 -21.20
N LEU A 186 -1.90 6.04 -20.08
CA LEU A 186 -0.69 6.68 -19.56
C LEU A 186 0.40 5.65 -19.20
N LEU A 187 0.02 4.48 -18.67
CA LEU A 187 0.94 3.39 -18.35
C LEU A 187 1.65 2.79 -19.57
N GLU A 188 1.20 3.05 -20.81
CA GLU A 188 1.96 2.66 -22.01
C GLU A 188 3.32 3.36 -22.11
N LYS A 189 3.49 4.51 -21.45
CA LYS A 189 4.78 5.24 -21.37
C LYS A 189 5.82 4.53 -20.49
N VAL A 190 5.38 3.61 -19.62
CA VAL A 190 6.20 2.91 -18.62
C VAL A 190 5.98 1.39 -18.71
N PRO A 191 6.38 0.76 -19.84
CA PRO A 191 5.99 -0.61 -20.16
C PRO A 191 6.51 -1.68 -19.18
N LYS A 192 7.69 -1.48 -18.55
CA LYS A 192 8.19 -2.41 -17.52
C LYS A 192 7.36 -2.31 -16.25
N PHE A 193 7.02 -1.09 -15.82
CA PHE A 193 6.12 -0.87 -14.71
C PHE A 193 4.74 -1.44 -14.99
N LYS A 194 4.18 -1.20 -16.18
CA LYS A 194 2.89 -1.77 -16.59
C LYS A 194 2.90 -3.30 -16.52
N ARG A 195 3.99 -3.94 -16.96
CA ARG A 195 4.18 -5.39 -16.83
C ARG A 195 4.24 -5.83 -15.36
N TRP A 196 5.02 -5.13 -14.54
CA TRP A 196 5.16 -5.39 -13.10
C TRP A 196 3.85 -5.17 -12.32
N ALA A 197 3.02 -4.22 -12.77
CA ALA A 197 1.73 -3.89 -12.18
C ALA A 197 0.64 -4.93 -12.49
N ARG A 198 0.79 -5.71 -13.57
CA ARG A 198 -0.23 -6.63 -14.08
C ARG A 198 -0.70 -7.73 -13.10
N PRO A 199 0.17 -8.39 -12.31
CA PRO A 199 -0.29 -9.38 -11.33
C PRO A 199 -1.21 -8.79 -10.25
N TRP A 200 -1.15 -7.48 -10.03
CA TRP A 200 -1.98 -6.79 -9.04
C TRP A 200 -3.36 -6.43 -9.58
N SER A 201 -3.50 -6.22 -10.89
CA SER A 201 -4.78 -5.87 -11.49
C SER A 201 -5.82 -7.00 -11.38
N VAL A 202 -5.37 -8.27 -11.28
CA VAL A 202 -6.26 -9.43 -11.08
C VAL A 202 -6.71 -9.62 -9.63
N MET A 203 -6.13 -8.87 -8.68
CA MET A 203 -6.52 -8.88 -7.27
C MET A 203 -7.58 -7.80 -6.95
N ILE A 204 -7.96 -7.01 -7.94
CA ILE A 204 -9.07 -6.06 -7.86
C ILE A 204 -10.35 -6.87 -8.09
N VAL A 205 -11.01 -7.23 -6.99
CA VAL A 205 -12.32 -7.90 -6.94
C VAL A 205 -13.38 -6.96 -6.38
#